data_AF-A0A1Y1LCT4-F1
#
_entry.id   AF-A0A1Y1LCT4-F1
#
_cell.length_a   1.000
_cell.length_b   1.000
_cell.length_c   1.000
_cell.angle_alpha   90.00
_cell.angle_beta   90.00
_cell.angle_gamma   90.00
#
_symmetry.space_group_name_H-M   'P 1'
#
loop_
_entity.id
_entity.type
_entity.pdbx_description
1 polymer ?
#
loop_
_entity_poly.entity_id
_entity_poly.type
_entity_poly.pdbx_seq_one_letter_code
_entity_poly.pdbx_strand_id
1 'polypeptide(L)'
;RGYSKLAQLKEDYMSLLLRTGQNEKAGQVFEKQGNYEKAMTLYLKSNCFVRASSLLIQHKELLNDSGLVANVLKILLKHELYESCAEIYEKLQKSSLAMECYQKGKVWSKAIALARSVEPEKVVQLEEEWGDHLYENKQMDAAINHYIEAGRTRKALDAAIGA
;
A
#
# COMPACT_ATOMS: atom_id res chain seq x y z
N ARG A 1 33.53 -27.12 -5.35
CA ARG A 1 34.31 -26.40 -6.38
C ARG A 1 33.32 -25.61 -7.23
N GLY A 2 33.41 -24.27 -7.24
CA GLY A 2 32.48 -23.40 -7.97
C GLY A 2 32.65 -23.56 -9.48
N TYR A 3 31.54 -23.65 -10.21
CA TYR A 3 31.53 -23.68 -11.67
C TYR A 3 32.02 -22.34 -12.22
N SER A 4 33.14 -22.32 -12.94
CA SER A 4 33.73 -21.11 -13.52
C SER A 4 32.81 -20.37 -14.49
N LYS A 5 31.87 -21.09 -15.12
CA LYS A 5 30.86 -20.53 -16.04
C LYS A 5 29.58 -20.03 -15.36
N LEU A 6 29.44 -20.19 -14.04
CA LEU A 6 28.21 -19.82 -13.33
C LEU A 6 27.95 -18.31 -13.37
N ALA A 7 29.01 -17.49 -13.26
CA ALA A 7 28.88 -16.04 -13.34
C ALA A 7 28.38 -15.60 -14.73
N GLN A 8 29.00 -16.15 -15.78
CA GLN A 8 28.63 -15.87 -17.16
C GLN A 8 27.20 -16.32 -17.49
N LEU A 9 26.78 -17.50 -17.00
CA LEU A 9 25.41 -17.98 -17.17
C LEU A 9 24.38 -17.07 -16.46
N LYS A 10 24.72 -16.51 -15.29
CA LYS A 10 23.85 -15.54 -14.60
C LYS A 10 23.72 -14.25 -15.38
N GLU A 11 24.81 -13.75 -15.98
CA GLU A 11 24.79 -12.56 -16.83
C GLU A 11 23.97 -12.79 -18.11
N ASP A 12 24.18 -13.92 -18.79
CA ASP A 12 23.44 -14.30 -19.99
C ASP A 12 21.94 -14.42 -19.69
N TYR A 13 21.59 -15.07 -18.56
CA TYR A 13 20.20 -15.16 -18.11
C TYR A 13 19.59 -13.79 -17.81
N MET A 14 20.32 -12.90 -17.15
CA MET A 14 19.84 -11.53 -16.87
C MET A 14 19.64 -10.72 -18.15
N SER A 15 20.57 -10.82 -19.11
CA SER A 15 20.44 -10.16 -20.41
C SER A 15 19.20 -10.67 -21.16
N LEU A 16 18.90 -11.97 -21.06
CA LEU A 16 17.72 -12.57 -21.65
C LEU A 16 16.43 -12.06 -20.98
N LEU A 17 16.38 -11.99 -19.65
CA LEU A 17 15.21 -11.48 -18.93
C LEU A 17 14.90 -10.03 -19.32
N LEU A 18 15.93 -9.18 -19.39
CA LEU A 18 15.76 -7.78 -19.80
C LEU A 18 15.35 -7.67 -21.28
N ARG A 19 15.98 -8.44 -22.17
CA ARG A 19 15.66 -8.44 -23.61
C ARG A 19 14.25 -8.95 -23.89
N THR A 20 13.77 -9.91 -23.11
CA THR A 20 12.41 -10.47 -23.26
C THR A 20 11.34 -9.66 -22.52
N GLY A 21 11.70 -8.52 -21.91
CA GLY A 21 10.75 -7.67 -21.19
C GLY A 21 10.25 -8.25 -19.87
N GLN A 22 10.88 -9.32 -19.36
CA GLN A 22 10.56 -9.95 -18.06
C GLN A 22 11.16 -9.13 -16.90
N ASN A 23 10.82 -7.84 -16.87
CA ASN A 23 11.34 -6.85 -15.94
C ASN A 23 11.05 -7.22 -14.48
N GLU A 24 9.89 -7.81 -14.19
CA GLU A 24 9.58 -8.27 -12.83
C GLU A 24 10.59 -9.33 -12.36
N LYS A 25 10.79 -10.40 -13.14
CA LYS A 25 11.75 -11.47 -12.79
C LYS A 25 13.17 -10.94 -12.69
N ALA A 26 13.56 -10.03 -13.58
CA ALA A 26 14.86 -9.35 -13.48
C ALA A 26 14.97 -8.55 -12.16
N GLY A 27 13.90 -7.87 -11.75
CA GLY A 27 13.82 -7.17 -10.47
C GLY A 27 14.01 -8.11 -9.29
N GLN A 28 13.36 -9.28 -9.29
CA GLN A 28 13.50 -10.29 -8.24
C GLN A 28 14.94 -10.82 -8.13
N VAL A 29 15.63 -10.97 -9.26
CA VAL A 29 17.02 -11.40 -9.26
C VAL A 29 17.93 -10.33 -8.67
N PHE A 30 17.73 -9.04 -9.03
CA PHE A 30 18.50 -7.95 -8.43
C PHE A 30 18.21 -7.75 -6.94
N GLU A 31 16.95 -7.92 -6.52
CA GLU A 31 16.56 -7.90 -5.11
C GLU A 31 17.30 -8.99 -4.31
N LYS A 32 17.35 -10.23 -4.83
CA LYS A 32 18.12 -11.34 -4.22
C LYS A 32 19.63 -11.11 -4.19
N GLN A 33 20.15 -10.27 -5.09
CA GLN A 33 21.55 -9.89 -5.14
C GLN A 33 21.88 -8.67 -4.25
N GLY A 34 20.87 -8.09 -3.58
CA GLY A 34 21.02 -6.89 -2.76
C GLY A 34 21.12 -5.59 -3.56
N ASN A 35 20.83 -5.61 -4.87
CA ASN A 35 20.82 -4.42 -5.70
C ASN A 35 19.40 -3.83 -5.79
N TYR A 36 18.98 -3.18 -4.71
CA TYR A 36 17.59 -2.74 -4.55
C TYR A 36 17.23 -1.56 -5.45
N GLU A 37 18.17 -0.67 -5.81
CA GLU A 37 17.93 0.43 -6.75
C GLU A 37 17.55 -0.06 -8.15
N LYS A 38 18.29 -1.07 -8.67
CA LYS A 38 17.96 -1.68 -9.96
C LYS A 38 16.65 -2.46 -9.88
N ALA A 39 16.42 -3.18 -8.79
CA ALA A 39 15.15 -3.88 -8.57
C ALA A 39 13.96 -2.91 -8.57
N MET A 40 14.07 -1.79 -7.85
CA MET A 40 13.07 -0.72 -7.80
C MET A 40 12.75 -0.17 -9.19
N THR A 41 13.79 0.17 -9.97
CA THR A 41 13.62 0.68 -11.34
C THR A 41 12.87 -0.32 -12.22
N LEU A 42 13.19 -1.61 -12.10
CA LEU A 42 12.54 -2.66 -12.88
C LEU A 42 11.10 -2.89 -12.45
N TYR A 43 10.80 -2.89 -11.15
CA TYR A 43 9.44 -3.01 -10.63
C TYR A 43 8.55 -1.85 -11.06
N LEU A 44 9.07 -0.61 -11.04
CA LEU A 44 8.32 0.54 -11.54
C LEU A 44 8.07 0.45 -13.05
N LYS A 45 9.06 -0.02 -13.84
CA LYS A 45 8.89 -0.24 -15.30
C LYS A 45 7.93 -1.36 -15.65
N SER A 46 7.76 -2.36 -14.77
CA SER A 46 6.87 -3.49 -14.97
C SER A 46 5.47 -3.30 -14.37
N ASN A 47 5.14 -2.08 -13.91
CA ASN A 47 3.89 -1.78 -13.20
C ASN A 47 3.68 -2.61 -11.91
N CYS A 48 4.76 -3.15 -11.32
CA CYS A 48 4.71 -3.90 -10.06
C CYS A 48 4.77 -2.94 -8.86
N PHE A 49 3.86 -1.97 -8.81
CA PHE A 49 3.95 -0.83 -7.89
C PHE A 49 3.84 -1.22 -6.41
N VAL A 50 2.99 -2.19 -6.06
CA VAL A 50 2.84 -2.70 -4.69
C VAL A 50 4.13 -3.39 -4.20
N ARG A 51 4.85 -4.04 -5.12
CA ARG A 51 6.14 -4.66 -4.80
C ARG A 51 7.23 -3.60 -4.66
N ALA A 52 7.21 -2.58 -5.51
CA ALA A 52 8.09 -1.43 -5.40
C ALA A 52 7.89 -0.68 -4.07
N SER A 53 6.64 -0.42 -3.65
CA SER A 53 6.36 0.20 -2.35
C SER A 53 6.83 -0.65 -1.18
N SER A 54 6.58 -1.97 -1.22
CA SER A 54 7.05 -2.92 -0.21
C SER A 54 8.58 -2.90 -0.07
N LEU A 55 9.29 -2.91 -1.20
CA LEU A 55 10.76 -2.83 -1.22
C LEU A 55 11.26 -1.50 -0.64
N LEU A 56 10.62 -0.38 -0.99
CA LEU A 56 10.94 0.94 -0.46
C LEU A 56 10.80 1.00 1.06
N ILE A 57 9.73 0.39 1.59
CA ILE A 57 9.43 0.36 3.04
C ILE A 57 10.41 -0.55 3.81
N GLN A 58 10.84 -1.66 3.21
CA GLN A 58 11.74 -2.63 3.85
C GLN A 58 13.18 -2.13 3.96
N HIS A 59 13.63 -1.28 3.04
CA HIS A 59 15.01 -0.82 2.96
C HIS A 59 15.16 0.66 3.32
N LYS A 60 15.69 0.93 4.53
CA LYS A 60 15.89 2.30 5.04
C LYS A 60 16.72 3.19 4.11
N GLU A 61 17.70 2.62 3.42
CA GLU A 61 18.53 3.34 2.44
C GLU A 61 17.71 3.93 1.29
N LEU A 62 16.71 3.20 0.80
CA LEU A 62 15.80 3.69 -0.25
C LEU A 62 14.82 4.71 0.31
N LEU A 63 14.32 4.50 1.53
CA LEU A 63 13.39 5.41 2.19
C LEU A 63 14.03 6.78 2.51
N ASN A 64 15.34 6.82 2.70
CA ASN A 64 16.11 8.05 2.94
C ASN A 64 16.30 8.88 1.65
N ASP A 65 16.14 8.28 0.47
CA ASP A 65 16.15 9.01 -0.80
C ASP A 65 14.80 9.69 -1.02
N SER A 66 14.72 10.97 -0.65
CA SER A 66 13.51 11.78 -0.81
C SER A 66 13.04 11.89 -2.26
N GLY A 67 13.95 11.85 -3.23
CA GLY A 67 13.62 11.95 -4.65
C GLY A 67 12.94 10.67 -5.15
N LEU A 68 13.50 9.52 -4.77
CA LEU A 68 12.90 8.22 -5.05
C LEU A 68 11.52 8.08 -4.39
N VAL A 69 11.42 8.40 -3.10
CA VAL A 69 10.15 8.35 -2.35
C VAL A 69 9.09 9.22 -3.01
N ALA A 70 9.41 10.46 -3.37
CA ALA A 70 8.47 11.36 -4.03
C ALA A 70 8.00 10.82 -5.39
N ASN A 71 8.91 10.22 -6.17
CA ASN A 71 8.56 9.60 -7.44
C ASN A 71 7.64 8.39 -7.27
N VAL A 72 7.95 7.51 -6.32
CA VAL A 72 7.12 6.33 -6.02
C VAL A 72 5.72 6.76 -5.56
N LEU A 73 5.62 7.70 -4.62
CA LEU A 73 4.32 8.25 -4.17
C LEU A 73 3.53 8.87 -5.32
N LYS A 74 4.18 9.64 -6.21
CA LYS A 74 3.52 10.22 -7.39
C LYS A 74 2.94 9.15 -8.30
N ILE A 75 3.69 8.07 -8.54
CA ILE A 75 3.23 6.94 -9.38
C ILE A 75 2.05 6.24 -8.70
N LEU A 76 2.17 5.91 -7.41
CA LEU A 76 1.11 5.22 -6.66
C LEU A 76 -0.19 6.04 -6.61
N LEU A 77 -0.10 7.35 -6.34
CA LEU A 77 -1.25 8.25 -6.34
C LEU A 77 -1.91 8.34 -7.72
N LYS A 78 -1.10 8.40 -8.79
CA LYS A 78 -1.62 8.39 -10.18
C LYS A 78 -2.41 7.11 -10.50
N HIS A 79 -2.03 5.99 -9.89
CA HIS A 79 -2.69 4.69 -10.07
C HIS A 79 -3.71 4.39 -8.96
N GLU A 80 -4.05 5.38 -8.12
CA GLU A 80 -5.04 5.24 -7.04
C GLU A 80 -4.70 4.12 -6.04
N LEU A 81 -3.41 3.79 -5.90
CA LEU A 81 -2.89 2.79 -4.95
C LEU A 81 -2.71 3.41 -3.57
N TYR A 82 -3.81 3.88 -3.00
CA TYR A 82 -3.82 4.67 -1.78
C TYR A 82 -3.31 3.94 -0.54
N GLU A 83 -3.56 2.62 -0.42
CA GLU A 83 -3.07 1.82 0.69
C GLU A 83 -1.53 1.82 0.75
N SER A 84 -0.87 1.57 -0.38
CA SER A 84 0.59 1.62 -0.47
C SER A 84 1.15 3.03 -0.24
N CYS A 85 0.45 4.08 -0.67
CA CYS A 85 0.83 5.46 -0.34
C CYS A 85 0.81 5.71 1.17
N ALA A 86 -0.27 5.27 1.83
CA ALA A 86 -0.45 5.46 3.26
C ALA A 86 0.63 4.74 4.06
N GLU A 87 0.96 3.49 3.72
CA GLU A 87 2.03 2.73 4.37
C GLU A 87 3.40 3.43 4.27
N ILE A 88 3.71 4.05 3.11
CA ILE A 88 4.92 4.85 2.97
C ILE A 88 4.86 6.08 3.90
N TYR A 89 3.72 6.80 3.93
CA TYR A 89 3.56 7.96 4.81
C TYR A 89 3.66 7.60 6.29
N GLU A 90 3.14 6.45 6.72
CA GLU A 90 3.31 5.95 8.10
C GLU A 90 4.79 5.72 8.43
N LYS A 91 5.57 5.12 7.52
CA LYS A 91 7.01 4.94 7.70
C LYS A 91 7.78 6.25 7.76
N LEU A 92 7.28 7.27 7.08
CA LEU A 92 7.80 8.64 7.13
C LEU A 92 7.25 9.45 8.32
N GLN A 93 6.45 8.85 9.21
CA GLN A 93 5.80 9.49 10.34
C GLN A 93 4.90 10.69 9.95
N LYS A 94 4.35 10.66 8.74
CA LYS A 94 3.42 11.68 8.22
C LYS A 94 1.98 11.22 8.38
N SER A 95 1.55 11.05 9.64
CA SER A 95 0.27 10.40 9.98
C SER A 95 -0.95 11.07 9.36
N SER A 96 -0.98 12.41 9.25
CA SER A 96 -2.08 13.12 8.60
C SER A 96 -2.23 12.75 7.12
N LEU A 97 -1.12 12.65 6.38
CA LEU A 97 -1.15 12.26 4.96
C LEU A 97 -1.48 10.77 4.79
N ALA A 98 -1.01 9.93 5.71
CA ALA A 98 -1.37 8.51 5.74
C ALA A 98 -2.88 8.34 5.93
N MET A 99 -3.47 9.09 6.88
CA MET A 99 -4.92 9.09 7.13
C MET A 99 -5.73 9.46 5.89
N GLU A 100 -5.37 10.56 5.23
CA GLU A 100 -6.03 11.01 4.00
C GLU A 100 -5.97 9.93 2.91
N CYS A 101 -4.84 9.24 2.77
CA CYS A 101 -4.70 8.15 1.82
C CYS A 101 -5.58 6.96 2.20
N TYR A 102 -5.60 6.53 3.46
CA TYR A 102 -6.46 5.42 3.89
C TYR A 102 -7.95 5.73 3.69
N GLN A 103 -8.41 6.95 4.00
CA GLN A 103 -9.80 7.36 3.75
C GLN A 103 -10.12 7.36 2.25
N LYS A 104 -9.25 7.95 1.40
CA LYS A 104 -9.44 7.93 -0.07
C LYS A 104 -9.48 6.52 -0.65
N GLY A 105 -8.63 5.64 -0.11
CA GLY A 105 -8.61 4.23 -0.48
C GLY A 105 -9.70 3.38 0.15
N LYS A 106 -10.57 3.95 0.99
CA LYS A 106 -11.59 3.25 1.78
C LYS A 106 -11.02 2.08 2.60
N VAL A 107 -9.78 2.24 3.08
CA VAL A 107 -9.06 1.27 3.92
C VAL A 107 -9.36 1.56 5.39
N TRP A 108 -10.64 1.41 5.75
CA TRP A 108 -11.19 1.88 7.02
C TRP A 108 -10.53 1.25 8.25
N SER A 109 -10.24 -0.05 8.20
CA SER A 109 -9.60 -0.78 9.31
C SER A 109 -8.24 -0.20 9.68
N LYS A 110 -7.39 0.11 8.69
CA LYS A 110 -6.08 0.76 8.90
C LYS A 110 -6.25 2.22 9.28
N ALA A 111 -7.19 2.96 8.69
CA ALA A 111 -7.50 4.33 9.07
C ALA A 111 -7.86 4.44 10.56
N ILE A 112 -8.76 3.59 11.05
CA ILE A 112 -9.20 3.57 12.45
C ILE A 112 -8.06 3.14 13.38
N ALA A 113 -7.28 2.11 13.00
CA ALA A 113 -6.13 1.69 13.79
C ALA A 113 -5.12 2.82 13.96
N LEU A 114 -4.84 3.56 12.88
CA LEU A 114 -4.00 4.76 12.93
C LEU A 114 -4.65 5.84 13.82
N ALA A 115 -5.92 6.16 13.61
CA ALA A 115 -6.63 7.20 14.35
C ALA A 115 -6.63 6.95 15.86
N ARG A 116 -6.86 5.70 16.29
CA ARG A 116 -6.79 5.33 17.73
C ARG A 116 -5.45 5.67 18.37
N SER A 117 -4.37 5.69 17.59
CA SER A 117 -3.02 6.00 18.09
C SER A 117 -2.66 7.48 18.00
N VAL A 118 -3.10 8.20 16.96
CA VAL A 118 -2.65 9.58 16.69
C VAL A 118 -3.73 10.64 16.82
N GLU A 119 -5.00 10.29 16.59
CA GLU A 119 -6.14 11.23 16.53
C GLU A 119 -7.44 10.52 16.97
N PRO A 120 -7.56 10.11 18.26
CA PRO A 120 -8.67 9.28 18.73
C PRO A 120 -10.05 9.93 18.52
N GLU A 121 -10.13 11.25 18.47
CA GLU A 121 -11.33 12.02 18.21
C GLU A 121 -11.94 11.74 16.82
N LYS A 122 -11.13 11.31 15.84
CA LYS A 122 -11.62 10.96 14.50
C LYS A 122 -12.18 9.55 14.40
N VAL A 123 -11.97 8.69 15.40
CA VAL A 123 -12.41 7.29 15.36
C VAL A 123 -13.92 7.21 15.15
N VAL A 124 -14.70 8.00 15.89
CA VAL A 124 -16.17 8.01 15.76
C VAL A 124 -16.62 8.42 14.36
N GLN A 125 -15.96 9.41 13.76
CA GLN A 125 -16.25 9.84 12.38
C GLN A 125 -15.89 8.74 11.37
N LEU A 126 -14.73 8.10 11.51
CA LEU A 126 -14.29 7.02 10.62
C LEU A 126 -15.17 5.77 10.69
N GLU A 127 -15.64 5.42 11.89
CA GLU A 127 -16.61 4.33 12.08
C GLU A 127 -17.94 4.65 11.39
N GLU A 128 -18.41 5.91 11.45
CA GLU A 128 -19.59 6.34 10.69
C GLU A 128 -19.38 6.25 9.18
N GLU A 129 -18.24 6.74 8.66
CA GLU A 129 -17.89 6.68 7.24
C GLU A 129 -17.77 5.23 6.73
N TRP A 130 -17.23 4.32 7.56
CA TRP A 130 -17.17 2.89 7.24
C TRP A 130 -18.58 2.28 7.22
N GLY A 131 -19.41 2.58 8.21
CA GLY A 131 -20.81 2.15 8.23
C GLY A 131 -21.57 2.61 6.98
N ASP A 132 -21.43 3.88 6.60
CA ASP A 132 -22.04 4.45 5.38
C ASP A 132 -21.54 3.72 4.12
N HIS A 133 -20.24 3.44 4.03
CA HIS A 133 -19.69 2.71 2.90
C HIS A 133 -20.23 1.27 2.79
N LEU A 134 -20.36 0.55 3.91
CA LEU A 134 -20.93 -0.80 3.95
C LEU A 134 -22.41 -0.79 3.57
N TYR A 135 -23.16 0.19 4.08
CA TYR A 135 -24.57 0.37 3.76
C TYR A 135 -24.78 0.61 2.26
N GLU A 136 -24.00 1.50 1.64
CA GLU A 136 -24.02 1.75 0.20
C GLU A 136 -23.72 0.48 -0.63
N ASN A 137 -22.83 -0.38 -0.12
CA ASN A 137 -22.49 -1.68 -0.72
C ASN A 137 -23.49 -2.80 -0.39
N LYS A 138 -24.64 -2.48 0.25
CA LYS A 138 -25.69 -3.43 0.67
C LYS A 138 -25.22 -4.45 1.71
N GLN A 139 -24.18 -4.14 2.48
CA GLN A 139 -23.67 -4.95 3.58
C GLN A 139 -24.24 -4.43 4.91
N MET A 140 -25.57 -4.41 5.01
CA MET A 140 -26.28 -3.72 6.10
C MET A 140 -26.00 -4.36 7.46
N ASP A 141 -25.93 -5.69 7.54
CA ASP A 141 -25.55 -6.41 8.77
C ASP A 141 -24.19 -5.95 9.33
N ALA A 142 -23.20 -5.77 8.46
CA ALA A 142 -21.87 -5.31 8.86
C ALA A 142 -21.89 -3.81 9.26
N ALA A 143 -22.70 -2.99 8.57
CA ALA A 143 -22.82 -1.56 8.85
C ALA A 143 -23.38 -1.27 10.25
N ILE A 144 -24.29 -2.12 10.77
CA ILE A 144 -24.90 -1.94 12.10
C ILE A 144 -23.84 -1.76 13.18
N ASN A 145 -22.82 -2.63 13.22
CA ASN A 145 -21.78 -2.58 14.24
C ASN A 145 -21.02 -1.24 14.19
N HIS A 146 -20.63 -0.80 13.00
CA HIS A 146 -19.90 0.45 12.82
C HIS A 146 -20.76 1.68 13.18
N TYR A 147 -22.06 1.66 12.89
CA TYR A 147 -22.97 2.71 13.33
C TYR A 147 -23.18 2.74 14.85
N ILE A 148 -23.15 1.59 15.52
CA ILE A 148 -23.21 1.52 16.98
C ILE A 148 -21.93 2.12 17.59
N GLU A 149 -20.76 1.72 17.10
CA GLU A 149 -19.46 2.27 17.53
C GLU A 149 -19.37 3.80 17.29
N ALA A 150 -20.00 4.30 16.22
CA ALA A 150 -20.11 5.72 15.94
C ALA A 150 -21.21 6.47 16.74
N GLY A 151 -22.01 5.75 17.55
CA GLY A 151 -23.15 6.32 18.29
C GLY A 151 -24.28 6.82 17.38
N ARG A 152 -24.39 6.30 16.15
CA ARG A 152 -25.42 6.67 15.16
C ARG A 152 -26.61 5.73 15.22
N THR A 153 -27.33 5.75 16.34
CA THR A 153 -28.45 4.82 16.63
C THR A 153 -29.52 4.79 15.54
N ARG A 154 -29.86 5.94 14.94
CA ARG A 154 -30.84 5.99 13.85
C ARG A 154 -30.35 5.25 12.61
N LYS A 155 -29.10 5.49 12.18
CA LYS A 155 -28.51 4.79 11.02
C LYS A 155 -28.39 3.28 11.30
N ALA A 156 -28.03 2.90 12.53
CA ALA A 156 -27.99 1.49 12.93
C ALA A 156 -29.38 0.83 12.84
N LEU A 157 -30.44 1.52 13.27
CA LEU A 157 -31.82 1.03 13.14
C LEU A 157 -32.25 0.91 11.68
N ASP A 158 -31.97 1.94 10.87
CA ASP A 158 -32.29 1.92 9.44
C ASP A 158 -31.59 0.76 8.72
N ALA A 159 -30.32 0.50 9.04
CA ALA A 159 -29.57 -0.66 8.55
C ALA A 159 -30.17 -2.00 9.00
N ALA A 160 -30.58 -2.11 10.26
CA ALA A 160 -31.19 -3.32 10.80
C ALA A 160 -32.57 -3.64 10.18
N ILE A 161 -33.32 -2.63 9.76
CA ILE A 161 -34.60 -2.83 9.06
C ILE A 161 -34.38 -3.29 7.62
N GLY A 162 -33.30 -2.85 6.98
CA GLY A 162 -33.00 -3.15 5.58
C GLY A 162 -32.19 -4.43 5.33
N ALA A 163 -31.57 -5.00 6.37
CA ALA A 163 -30.82 -6.26 6.33
C ALA A 163 -31.74 -7.49 6.20
#